data_AF-A0A3L7TEA9-F1
#
_entry.id   AF-A0A3L7TEA9-F1
#
_cell.length_a   1.000
_cell.length_b   1.000
_cell.length_c   1.000
_cell.angle_alpha   90.00
_cell.angle_beta   90.00
_cell.angle_gamma   90.00
#
_symmetry.space_group_name_H-M   'P 1'
#
loop_
_entity.id
_entity.type
_entity.pdbx_description
1 polymer ?
#
loop_
_entity_poly.entity_id
_entity_poly.type
_entity_poly.pdbx_seq_one_letter_code
_entity_poly.pdbx_strand_id
1 'polypeptide(L)'
;MDPSKHSGLGVASLVMSIACALGLVMVFAIATVLESASPSGMDEDGAPAMLLGCCMFLLAGLGLLAIGIAIGDLVRAKSAKMLPILALVISGGAIGLSLFLTLLGLLME
;
A
#
# COMPACT_ATOMS: atom_id res chain seq x y z
N MET A 1 28.54 -7.42 22.54
CA MET A 1 27.86 -7.21 21.25
C MET A 1 26.46 -7.76 21.42
N ASP A 2 25.48 -6.93 21.75
CA ASP A 2 24.11 -7.40 21.97
C ASP A 2 23.49 -7.80 20.63
N PRO A 3 23.15 -9.08 20.41
CA PRO A 3 22.38 -9.47 19.26
C PRO A 3 20.94 -8.96 19.45
N SER A 4 20.28 -8.57 18.37
CA SER A 4 18.81 -8.39 18.35
C SER A 4 18.23 -7.05 18.85
N LYS A 5 18.91 -5.91 18.69
CA LYS A 5 18.19 -4.62 18.81
C LYS A 5 17.49 -4.30 17.49
N HIS A 6 16.20 -4.64 17.40
CA HIS A 6 15.35 -4.22 16.29
C HIS A 6 15.40 -2.70 16.15
N SER A 7 15.68 -2.22 14.94
CA SER A 7 15.71 -0.78 14.66
C SER A 7 14.28 -0.26 14.68
N GLY A 8 14.01 0.76 15.49
CA GLY A 8 12.68 1.40 15.53
C GLY A 8 12.21 1.89 14.15
N LEU A 9 13.17 2.20 13.25
CA LEU A 9 12.87 2.54 11.86
C LEU A 9 12.29 1.35 11.08
N GLY A 10 12.86 0.14 11.26
CA GLY A 10 12.38 -1.07 10.59
C GLY A 10 11.02 -1.54 11.10
N VAL A 11 10.69 -1.28 12.37
CA VAL A 11 9.33 -1.53 12.90
C VAL A 11 8.35 -0.50 12.37
N ALA A 12 8.73 0.78 12.33
CA ALA A 12 7.88 1.84 11.79
C ALA A 12 7.56 1.62 10.30
N SER A 13 8.55 1.23 9.49
CA SER A 13 8.30 0.90 8.09
C SER A 13 7.41 -0.32 7.94
N LEU A 14 7.61 -1.37 8.72
CA LEU A 14 6.75 -2.56 8.68
C LEU A 14 5.29 -2.24 9.04
N VAL A 15 5.06 -1.50 10.12
CA VAL A 15 3.70 -1.12 10.55
C VAL A 15 3.03 -0.26 9.48
N MET A 16 3.76 0.69 8.88
CA MET A 16 3.25 1.50 7.78
C MET A 16 2.95 0.68 6.53
N SER A 17 3.81 -0.29 6.18
CA SER A 17 3.57 -1.21 5.06
C SER A 17 2.31 -2.05 5.26
N ILE A 18 2.10 -2.57 6.47
CA ILE A 18 0.90 -3.37 6.79
C ILE A 18 -0.35 -2.48 6.74
N ALA A 19 -0.32 -1.30 7.37
CA ALA A 19 -1.44 -0.37 7.35
C ALA A 19 -1.79 0.07 5.93
N CYS A 20 -0.78 0.33 5.09
CA CYS A 20 -0.95 0.66 3.68
C CYS A 20 -1.57 -0.50 2.89
N ALA A 21 -1.04 -1.72 3.05
CA ALA A 21 -1.55 -2.89 2.34
C ALA A 21 -3.01 -3.20 2.71
N LEU A 22 -3.33 -3.19 4.00
CA LEU A 22 -4.70 -3.38 4.48
C LEU A 22 -5.62 -2.25 4.03
N GLY A 23 -5.15 -1.00 4.05
CA GLY A 23 -5.89 0.16 3.55
C GLY A 23 -6.23 0.02 2.08
N LEU A 24 -5.27 -0.36 1.23
CA LEU A 24 -5.50 -0.56 -0.20
C LEU A 24 -6.52 -1.67 -0.44
N VAL A 25 -6.39 -2.82 0.24
CA VAL A 25 -7.36 -3.92 0.15
C VAL A 25 -8.76 -3.47 0.55
N MET A 26 -8.89 -2.69 1.63
CA MET A 26 -10.16 -2.10 2.06
C MET A 26 -10.77 -1.20 0.98
N VAL A 27 -9.98 -0.31 0.39
CA VAL A 27 -10.45 0.61 -0.65
C VAL A 27 -10.94 -0.16 -1.89
N PHE A 28 -10.19 -1.17 -2.34
CA PHE A 28 -10.63 -2.03 -3.43
C PHE A 28 -11.91 -2.82 -3.08
N ALA A 29 -12.01 -3.35 -1.86
CA ALA A 29 -13.22 -4.05 -1.42
C ALA A 29 -14.45 -3.14 -1.41
N ILE A 30 -14.31 -1.91 -0.92
CA ILE A 30 -15.39 -0.90 -0.93
C ILE A 30 -15.77 -0.57 -2.37
N ALA A 31 -14.78 -0.34 -3.25
CA ALA A 31 -15.04 -0.09 -4.66
C ALA A 31 -15.80 -1.25 -5.33
N THR A 32 -15.40 -2.50 -5.06
CA THR A 32 -16.12 -3.69 -5.57
C THR A 32 -17.56 -3.75 -5.07
N VAL A 33 -17.80 -3.47 -3.78
CA VAL A 33 -19.16 -3.48 -3.22
C VAL A 33 -20.02 -2.39 -3.87
N LEU A 34 -19.49 -1.17 -4.01
CA LEU A 34 -20.21 -0.05 -4.63
C LEU A 34 -20.55 -0.32 -6.10
N GLU A 35 -19.61 -0.89 -6.83
CA GLU A 35 -19.82 -1.31 -8.22
C GLU A 35 -20.92 -2.37 -8.32
N SER A 36 -20.87 -3.40 -7.46
CA SER A 36 -21.84 -4.50 -7.47
C SER A 36 -23.24 -4.11 -6.98
N ALA A 37 -23.37 -3.03 -6.21
CA ALA A 37 -24.64 -2.60 -5.62
C ALA A 37 -25.51 -1.79 -6.60
N SER A 38 -24.93 -1.26 -7.67
CA SER A 38 -25.62 -0.40 -8.64
C SER A 38 -25.90 -1.15 -9.94
N PRO A 39 -27.16 -1.19 -10.45
CA PRO A 39 -27.49 -1.88 -11.69
C PRO A 39 -26.77 -1.35 -12.94
N SER A 40 -26.30 -0.11 -12.89
CA SER A 40 -25.54 0.58 -13.94
C SER A 40 -24.04 0.69 -13.64
N GLY A 41 -23.55 0.06 -12.56
CA GLY A 41 -22.19 0.32 -12.04
C GLY A 41 -22.09 1.64 -11.27
N MET A 42 -20.91 1.91 -10.71
CA MET A 42 -20.56 3.13 -10.00
C MET A 42 -20.36 4.27 -11.01
N ASP A 43 -20.95 5.44 -10.71
CA ASP A 43 -20.71 6.66 -11.48
C ASP A 43 -19.26 7.14 -11.30
N GLU A 44 -18.47 7.09 -12.38
CA GLU A 44 -17.04 7.38 -12.40
C GLU A 44 -16.71 8.86 -12.17
N ASP A 45 -17.61 9.75 -12.61
CA ASP A 45 -17.52 11.20 -12.38
C ASP A 45 -18.13 11.60 -11.01
N GLY A 46 -18.68 10.64 -10.30
CA GLY A 46 -19.33 10.85 -9.02
C GLY A 46 -18.34 11.15 -7.89
N ALA A 47 -18.84 11.87 -6.87
CA ALA A 47 -18.13 12.07 -5.61
C ALA A 47 -17.53 10.78 -4.98
N PRO A 48 -18.20 9.60 -4.98
CA PRO A 48 -17.62 8.39 -4.39
C PRO A 48 -16.41 7.86 -5.17
N ALA A 49 -16.44 7.90 -6.51
CA ALA A 49 -15.33 7.48 -7.35
C ALA A 49 -14.10 8.38 -7.16
N MET A 50 -14.31 9.70 -7.14
CA MET A 50 -13.25 10.67 -6.86
C MET A 50 -12.63 10.45 -5.47
N LEU A 51 -13.45 10.21 -4.44
CA LEU A 51 -12.97 9.96 -3.07
C LEU A 51 -12.14 8.67 -2.99
N LEU A 52 -12.61 7.58 -3.62
CA LEU A 52 -11.87 6.31 -3.69
C LEU A 52 -10.52 6.50 -4.38
N GLY A 53 -10.50 7.18 -5.54
CA GLY A 53 -9.27 7.50 -6.25
C GLY A 53 -8.28 8.30 -5.41
N CYS A 54 -8.74 9.34 -4.70
CA CYS A 54 -7.91 10.11 -3.78
C CYS A 54 -7.36 9.23 -2.63
N CYS A 55 -8.19 8.37 -2.03
CA CYS A 55 -7.75 7.43 -1.00
C CYS A 55 -6.68 6.45 -1.51
N MET A 56 -6.84 5.93 -2.74
CA MET A 56 -5.84 5.07 -3.38
C MET A 56 -4.51 5.78 -3.55
N PHE A 57 -4.51 7.01 -4.10
CA PHE A 57 -3.28 7.79 -4.29
C PHE A 57 -2.59 8.13 -2.97
N LEU A 58 -3.35 8.50 -1.94
CA LEU A 58 -2.80 8.76 -0.61
C LEU A 58 -2.14 7.51 -0.02
N LEU A 59 -2.83 6.37 -0.06
CA LEU A 59 -2.30 5.10 0.43
C LEU A 59 -1.07 4.66 -0.38
N ALA A 60 -1.10 4.77 -1.71
CA ALA A 60 0.06 4.48 -2.55
C ALA A 60 1.27 5.37 -2.19
N GLY A 61 1.05 6.66 -1.95
CA GLY A 61 2.09 7.60 -1.49
C GLY A 61 2.66 7.21 -0.12
N LEU A 62 1.79 6.83 0.82
CA LEU A 62 2.18 6.28 2.13
C LEU A 62 3.03 5.01 1.98
N GLY A 63 2.68 4.12 1.05
CA GLY A 63 3.45 2.94 0.72
C GLY A 63 4.85 3.27 0.17
N LEU A 64 4.97 4.30 -0.69
CA LEU A 64 6.26 4.78 -1.19
C LEU A 64 7.13 5.36 -0.07
N LEU A 65 6.53 6.09 0.88
CA LEU A 65 7.25 6.57 2.07
C LEU A 65 7.73 5.40 2.95
N ALA A 66 6.89 4.37 3.14
CA ALA A 66 7.27 3.16 3.87
C ALA A 66 8.44 2.43 3.19
N ILE A 67 8.45 2.35 1.85
CA ILE A 67 9.56 1.84 1.04
C ILE A 67 10.82 2.67 1.26
N GLY A 68 10.73 4.00 1.20
CA GLY A 68 11.87 4.90 1.44
C GLY A 68 12.50 4.72 2.83
N ILE A 69 11.66 4.59 3.87
CA ILE A 69 12.12 4.33 5.25
C ILE A 69 12.75 2.93 5.35
N ALA A 70 12.16 1.92 4.70
CA ALA A 70 12.70 0.56 4.69
C ALA A 70 14.08 0.48 4.00
N ILE A 71 14.26 1.18 2.88
CA ILE A 71 15.56 1.29 2.21
C ILE A 71 16.57 2.02 3.12
N GLY A 72 16.16 3.11 3.79
CA GLY A 72 17.00 3.81 4.75
C GLY A 72 17.45 2.94 5.93
N ASP A 73 16.60 2.03 6.42
CA ASP A 73 16.96 1.08 7.46
C ASP A 73 17.89 -0.04 6.94
N LEU A 74 17.73 -0.46 5.68
CA LEU A 74 18.59 -1.46 5.03
C LEU A 74 20.04 -0.99 4.82
N VAL A 75 20.23 0.30 4.57
CA VAL A 75 21.56 0.91 4.36
C VAL A 75 22.31 1.07 5.70
N ARG A 76 21.62 1.08 6.86
CA ARG A 76 22.29 1.12 8.17
C ARG A 76 22.92 -0.24 8.51
N ALA A 77 24.24 -0.25 8.68
CA ALA A 77 25.05 -1.45 8.93
C ALA A 77 24.75 -2.21 10.25
N LYS A 78 23.88 -1.69 11.13
CA LYS A 78 23.72 -2.15 12.53
C LYS A 78 22.39 -2.85 12.85
N SER A 79 21.48 -2.98 11.88
CA SER A 79 20.09 -3.42 12.14
C SER A 79 19.79 -4.81 11.57
N ALA A 80 18.91 -5.55 12.24
CA ALA A 80 18.37 -6.81 11.73
C ALA A 80 17.59 -6.55 10.43
N LYS A 81 18.13 -6.99 9.29
CA LYS A 81 17.64 -6.67 7.93
C LYS A 81 16.30 -7.30 7.57
N MET A 82 15.79 -8.24 8.37
CA MET A 82 14.57 -9.00 8.05
C MET A 82 13.30 -8.14 8.02
N LEU A 83 13.14 -7.20 8.96
CA LEU A 83 11.96 -6.33 9.05
C LEU A 83 11.82 -5.38 7.86
N PRO A 84 12.86 -4.61 7.46
CA PRO A 84 12.74 -3.71 6.32
C PRO A 84 12.59 -4.45 4.98
N ILE A 85 13.14 -5.67 4.83
CA ILE A 85 12.88 -6.50 3.63
C ILE A 85 11.41 -6.90 3.56
N LEU A 86 10.83 -7.32 4.69
CA LEU A 86 9.41 -7.69 4.73
C LEU A 86 8.51 -6.48 4.42
N ALA A 87 8.85 -5.30 4.96
CA ALA A 87 8.17 -4.05 4.65
C ALA A 87 8.25 -3.71 3.14
N LEU A 88 9.43 -3.88 2.52
CA LEU A 88 9.62 -3.69 1.08
C LEU A 88 8.75 -4.64 0.25
N VAL A 89 8.71 -5.93 0.59
CA VAL A 89 7.92 -6.91 -0.15
C VAL A 89 6.43 -6.62 -0.01
N ILE A 90 5.96 -6.30 1.19
CA ILE A 90 4.54 -5.99 1.46
C ILE A 90 4.13 -4.70 0.75
N SER A 91 4.85 -3.60 0.94
CA SER A 91 4.53 -2.33 0.29
C SER A 91 4.70 -2.39 -1.22
N GLY A 92 5.78 -3.00 -1.70
CA GLY A 92 6.05 -3.17 -3.13
C GLY A 92 5.00 -4.05 -3.79
N GLY A 93 4.61 -5.15 -3.14
CA GLY A 93 3.51 -6.00 -3.59
C GLY A 93 2.16 -5.30 -3.58
N ALA A 94 1.85 -4.53 -2.53
CA ALA A 94 0.58 -3.80 -2.44
C ALA A 94 0.46 -2.70 -3.50
N ILE A 95 1.52 -1.91 -3.71
CA ILE A 95 1.55 -0.90 -4.78
C ILE A 95 1.52 -1.57 -6.15
N GLY A 96 2.31 -2.63 -6.36
CA GLY A 96 2.35 -3.36 -7.62
C GLY A 96 1.00 -3.97 -7.98
N LEU A 97 0.31 -4.59 -7.01
CA LEU A 97 -1.04 -5.12 -7.18
C LEU A 97 -2.04 -4.00 -7.47
N SER A 98 -1.97 -2.89 -6.73
CA SER A 98 -2.84 -1.74 -6.96
C SER A 98 -2.69 -1.20 -8.39
N LEU A 99 -1.45 -1.01 -8.84
CA LEU A 99 -1.16 -0.56 -10.20
C LEU A 99 -1.64 -1.57 -11.24
N PHE A 100 -1.42 -2.86 -11.01
CA PHE A 100 -1.87 -3.92 -11.90
C PHE A 100 -3.39 -3.91 -12.07
N LEU A 101 -4.14 -3.78 -10.98
CA LEU A 101 -5.60 -3.70 -11.01
C LEU A 101 -6.11 -2.44 -11.72
N THR A 102 -5.50 -1.28 -11.46
CA THR A 102 -5.84 -0.04 -12.17
C THR A 102 -5.57 -0.13 -13.67
N LEU A 103 -4.42 -0.71 -14.06
CA LEU A 103 -4.09 -0.92 -15.48
C LEU A 103 -5.01 -1.94 -16.15
N LEU A 104 -5.44 -2.98 -15.45
CA LEU A 104 -6.44 -3.90 -15.96
C LEU A 104 -7.78 -3.20 -16.16
N GLY A 105 -8.22 -2.36 -15.21
CA GLY A 105 -9.41 -1.54 -15.36
C GLY A 105 -9.36 -0.67 -16.62
N LEU A 106 -8.26 0.08 -16.79
CA LEU A 106 -8.03 0.93 -17.97
C LEU A 106 -8.01 0.15 -19.30
N LEU A 107 -7.59 -1.12 -19.29
CA LEU A 107 -7.58 -1.97 -20.49
C LEU A 107 -8.95 -2.57 -20.81
N MET A 108 -9.81 -2.71 -19.79
CA MET A 108 -11.16 -3.25 -19.93
C MET A 108 -12.22 -2.17 -20.23
N GLU A 109 -11.88 -0.90 -20.02
CA GLU A 109 -12.61 0.28 -20.50
C GLU A 109 -12.72 0.36 -22.03
#